data_AF-A0A7D5GBU2-F1
#
_entry.id   AF-A0A7D5GBU2-F1
#
_cell.length_a   1.000
_cell.length_b   1.000
_cell.length_c   1.000
_cell.angle_alpha   90.00
_cell.angle_beta   90.00
_cell.angle_gamma   90.00
#
_symmetry.space_group_name_H-M   'P 1'
#
loop_
_entity.id
_entity.type
_entity.pdbx_description
1 polymer ?
#
loop_
_entity_poly.entity_id
_entity_poly.type
_entity_poly.pdbx_seq_one_letter_code
_entity_poly.pdbx_strand_id
1 'polypeptide(L)' 'MQYECTECGQLTRVGHAEGAVERECPVCDALTRWEPAFEGEGVSF' A
#
# COMPACT_ATOMS: atom_id res chain seq x y z
N MET A 1 -7.54 1.95 -4.93
CA MET A 1 -7.13 1.53 -3.57
C MET A 1 -5.84 2.22 -3.21
N GLN A 2 -5.78 2.75 -1.99
CA GLN A 2 -4.58 3.40 -1.45
C GLN A 2 -3.73 2.35 -0.75
N TYR A 3 -2.41 2.44 -0.90
CA TYR A 3 -1.45 1.56 -0.28
C TYR A 3 -0.48 2.35 0.58
N GLU A 4 -0.02 1.73 1.65
CA GLU A 4 0.99 2.28 2.55
C GLU A 4 2.32 1.54 2.39
N CYS A 5 3.41 2.30 2.41
CA CYS A 5 4.77 1.78 2.51
C CYS A 5 5.04 1.38 3.95
N THR A 6 5.39 0.11 4.19
CA THR A 6 5.68 -0.43 5.53
C THR A 6 6.92 0.20 6.18
N GLU A 7 7.81 0.78 5.38
CA GLU A 7 9.10 1.30 5.86
C GLU A 7 9.02 2.75 6.32
N CYS A 8 8.22 3.58 5.63
CA CYS A 8 8.18 5.03 5.89
C CYS A 8 6.76 5.61 6.04
N GLY A 9 5.72 4.80 5.90
CA GLY A 9 4.32 5.23 6.01
C GLY A 9 3.83 6.08 4.82
N GLN A 10 4.60 6.13 3.73
CA GLN A 10 4.15 6.88 2.54
C GLN A 10 2.89 6.23 1.95
N LEU A 11 1.92 7.06 1.58
CA LEU A 11 0.70 6.61 0.89
C LEU A 11 0.85 6.76 -0.62
N THR A 12 0.45 5.74 -1.37
CA THR A 12 0.40 5.80 -2.83
C THR A 12 -0.88 5.19 -3.37
N ARG A 13 -1.19 5.46 -4.64
CA ARG A 13 -2.27 4.81 -5.38
C ARG A 13 -1.64 3.87 -6.39
N VAL A 14 -1.60 2.58 -6.08
CA VAL A 14 -1.20 1.57 -7.06
C VAL A 14 -2.42 1.26 -7.92
N GLY A 15 -2.38 1.64 -9.19
CA GLY A 15 -3.44 1.34 -10.14
C GLY A 15 -3.45 -0.16 -10.46
N HIS A 16 -4.59 -0.82 -10.27
CA HIS A 16 -4.84 -2.20 -10.70
C HIS A 16 -3.85 -3.27 -10.17
N ALA A 17 -3.69 -3.34 -8.86
CA ALA A 17 -3.07 -4.52 -8.25
C ALA A 17 -4.09 -5.30 -7.42
N GLU A 18 -4.46 -6.49 -7.88
CA GLU A 18 -5.27 -7.42 -7.09
C GLU A 18 -4.37 -8.04 -6.00
N GLY A 19 -4.04 -7.26 -4.96
CA GLY A 19 -3.26 -7.72 -3.81
C GLY A 19 -2.05 -6.85 -3.44
N ALA A 20 -1.19 -7.40 -2.58
CA ALA A 20 0.04 -6.77 -2.13
C ALA A 20 1.07 -6.67 -3.26
N VAL A 21 1.72 -5.51 -3.38
CA VAL A 21 2.67 -5.23 -4.47
C VAL A 21 4.05 -4.95 -3.88
N GLU A 22 5.04 -5.73 -4.27
CA GLU A 22 6.43 -5.46 -3.89
C GLU A 22 7.05 -4.50 -4.93
N ARG A 23 7.27 -3.24 -4.53
CA ARG A 23 7.87 -2.19 -5.38
C ARG A 23 8.68 -1.23 -4.53
N GLU A 24 9.69 -0.64 -5.15
CA GLU A 24 10.50 0.41 -4.52
C GLU A 24 9.64 1.63 -4.14
N CYS A 25 9.87 2.16 -2.94
CA CYS A 25 9.24 3.37 -2.48
C CYS A 25 9.93 4.60 -3.08
N PRO A 26 9.22 5.48 -3.82
CA PRO A 26 9.83 6.66 -4.42
C PRO A 26 10.22 7.75 -3.41
N VAL A 27 10.08 7.50 -2.10
CA VAL A 27 10.37 8.46 -1.02
C VAL A 27 11.59 8.04 -0.21
N CYS A 28 11.67 6.76 0.15
CA CYS A 28 12.75 6.23 0.97
C CYS A 28 13.68 5.28 0.21
N ASP A 29 13.43 5.07 -1.09
CA ASP A 29 14.16 4.14 -1.96
C ASP A 29 14.24 2.70 -1.41
N ALA A 30 13.34 2.36 -0.48
CA ALA A 30 13.27 1.04 0.11
C ALA A 30 12.40 0.13 -0.75
N LEU A 31 12.85 -1.11 -0.95
CA LEU A 31 12.01 -2.16 -1.52
C LEU A 31 10.95 -2.55 -0.48
N THR A 32 9.74 -2.05 -0.63
CA THR A 32 8.65 -2.26 0.33
C THR A 32 7.54 -3.10 -0.29
N ARG A 33 6.86 -3.87 0.56
CA ARG A 33 5.60 -4.49 0.22
C ARG A 33 4.50 -3.47 0.47
N TRP A 34 3.91 -2.95 -0.59
CA TRP A 34 2.79 -2.04 -0.53
C TRP A 34 1.54 -2.80 -0.11
N GLU A 35 1.03 -2.47 1.07
CA GLU A 35 -0.17 -3.08 1.66
C GLU A 35 -1.35 -2.11 1.56
N PRO A 36 -2.56 -2.61 1.27
CA PRO A 36 -3.74 -1.75 1.15
C PRO A 36 -4.02 -1.06 2.49
N ALA A 37 -3.92 0.26 2.51
CA ALA A 37 -4.09 1.07 3.72
C ALA A 37 -5.53 1.00 4.30
N PHE A 38 -6.48 0.43 3.54
CA PHE A 38 -7.90 0.35 3.89
C PHE A 38 -8.48 -1.05 3.70
N GLU A 39 -7.70 -2.12 3.92
CA GLU A 39 -8.24 -3.48 4.00
C GLU A 39 -8.60 -3.81 5.46
N GLY A 40 -9.60 -3.11 5.98
CA GLY A 40 -9.84 -3.14 7.42
C GLY A 40 -11.10 -2.45 7.88
N GLU A 41 -12.19 -2.50 7.10
CA GLU A 41 -13.51 -2.36 7.69
C GLU A 41 -14.45 -3.39 7.07
N GLY A 42 -14.70 -4.45 7.84
CA GLY A 42 -16.03 -5.02 7.88
C GLY A 42 -17.02 -3.96 8.38
N VAL A 43 -17.32 -2.94 7.55
CA VAL A 43 -18.60 -2.25 7.63
C VAL A 43 -19.62 -3.22 7.03
N SER A 44 -20.16 -4.08 7.89
CA SER A 44 -21.49 -4.62 7.68
C SER A 44 -22.47 -3.45 7.82
N PHE A 45 -23.13 -3.08 6.73
CA PHE A 45 -24.34 -2.25 6.75
C PHE A 45 -25.58 -3.11 7.01
#